data_AF-A0A448WE85-F1
#
_entry.id   AF-A0A448WE85-F1
#
_cell.length_a   1.000
_cell.length_b   1.000
_cell.length_c   1.000
_cell.angle_alpha   90.00
_cell.angle_beta   90.00
_cell.angle_gamma   90.00
#
_symmetry.space_group_name_H-M   'P 1'
#
loop_
_entity.id
_entity.type
_entity.pdbx_description
1 polymer ?
#
loop_
_entity_poly.entity_id
_entity_poly.type
_entity_poly.pdbx_seq_one_letter_code
_entity_poly.pdbx_strand_id
1 'polypeptide(L)'
;EPEINPKETKFEWQRKYNAPRESYCKNSSEVTDQPFGIEVRNVRCMRCKQWGHMNTDRVCPLFGQSFTQEPTPDDVLPLDHAKASLRQEGLEFKKATNVTGFNSILYKAKEGLKKVEQRNEDVEHDLTLQFLKNLSEKQREKLLKKLTKLSKKESRRNAKALKETSSKDK
;
A
#
# COMPACT_ATOMS: atom_id res chain seq x y z
N GLU A 1 15.43 -38.59 -36.32
CA GLU A 1 14.89 -37.27 -35.93
C GLU A 1 15.40 -36.23 -36.92
N PRO A 2 14.54 -35.44 -37.59
CA PRO A 2 15.03 -34.33 -38.40
C PRO A 2 15.14 -33.06 -37.53
N GLU A 3 16.30 -32.43 -37.61
CA GLU A 3 16.72 -31.24 -36.86
C GLU A 3 15.90 -30.00 -37.26
N ILE A 4 15.37 -29.27 -36.27
CA ILE A 4 14.59 -28.04 -36.47
C ILE A 4 15.54 -26.85 -36.56
N ASN A 5 15.70 -26.30 -37.77
CA ASN A 5 16.39 -25.03 -37.99
C ASN A 5 15.54 -23.85 -37.43
N PRO A 6 16.07 -22.99 -36.55
CA PRO A 6 15.30 -21.98 -35.81
C PRO A 6 14.82 -20.75 -36.61
N LYS A 7 14.82 -20.81 -37.95
CA LYS A 7 14.48 -19.68 -38.85
C LYS A 7 13.23 -19.89 -39.71
N GLU A 8 12.64 -21.08 -39.72
CA GLU A 8 11.43 -21.33 -40.51
C GLU A 8 10.18 -21.19 -39.65
N THR A 9 9.47 -20.08 -39.83
CA THR A 9 8.15 -19.87 -39.25
C THR A 9 7.18 -20.91 -39.82
N LYS A 10 6.42 -21.55 -38.93
CA LYS A 10 5.54 -22.70 -39.19
C LYS A 10 4.48 -22.46 -40.28
N PHE A 11 4.12 -21.21 -40.54
CA PHE A 11 3.11 -20.86 -41.54
C PHE A 11 3.51 -19.63 -42.37
N GLU A 12 3.28 -19.69 -43.68
CA GLU A 12 3.71 -18.65 -44.62
C GLU A 12 3.03 -17.29 -44.40
N TRP A 13 1.82 -17.27 -43.83
CA TRP A 13 1.08 -16.04 -43.52
C TRP A 13 1.62 -15.30 -42.28
N GLN A 14 2.46 -15.94 -41.46
CA GLN A 14 3.15 -15.30 -40.34
C GLN A 14 4.38 -14.48 -40.79
N ARG A 15 4.67 -14.40 -42.09
CA ARG A 15 5.68 -13.48 -42.62
C ARG A 15 5.16 -12.04 -42.44
N LYS A 16 5.97 -11.23 -41.76
CA LYS A 16 5.75 -9.86 -41.24
C LYS A 16 5.11 -8.83 -42.20
N TYR A 17 4.91 -9.12 -43.48
CA TYR A 17 4.48 -8.16 -44.51
C TYR A 17 3.42 -8.67 -45.52
N ASN A 18 2.82 -9.85 -45.34
CA ASN A 18 1.87 -10.41 -46.31
C ASN A 18 0.46 -10.62 -45.73
N ALA A 19 -0.16 -9.54 -45.25
CA ALA A 19 -1.61 -9.56 -45.03
C ALA A 19 -2.32 -9.81 -46.38
N PRO A 20 -3.32 -10.71 -46.46
CA PRO A 20 -4.05 -10.95 -47.69
C PRO A 20 -4.72 -9.65 -48.18
N ARG A 21 -4.15 -9.04 -49.22
CA ARG A 21 -4.75 -7.88 -49.91
C ARG A 21 -5.73 -8.37 -50.98
N GLU A 22 -6.85 -7.67 -51.09
CA GLU A 22 -7.74 -7.79 -52.25
C GLU A 22 -7.00 -7.33 -53.52
N SER A 23 -7.31 -7.91 -54.68
CA SER A 23 -6.53 -7.75 -55.93
C SER A 23 -6.37 -6.29 -56.38
N TYR A 24 -7.35 -5.43 -56.11
CA TYR A 24 -7.30 -4.00 -56.44
C TYR A 24 -6.37 -3.19 -55.52
N CYS A 25 -6.05 -3.68 -54.32
CA CYS A 25 -5.18 -3.01 -53.34
C CYS A 25 -3.70 -3.46 -53.41
N LYS A 26 -3.36 -4.46 -54.24
CA LYS A 26 -1.99 -5.01 -54.30
C LYS A 26 -0.97 -4.10 -54.96
N ASN A 27 -1.39 -3.30 -55.93
CA ASN A 27 -0.48 -2.50 -56.77
C ASN A 27 -0.64 -0.98 -56.57
N SER A 28 -1.52 -0.55 -55.66
CA SER A 28 -1.69 0.87 -55.37
C SER A 28 -0.64 1.34 -54.37
N SER A 29 0.24 2.25 -54.81
CA SER A 29 1.20 2.94 -53.94
C SER A 29 0.55 3.95 -52.99
N GLU A 30 -0.74 4.25 -53.19
CA GLU A 30 -1.52 5.16 -52.35
C GLU A 30 -2.01 4.49 -51.06
N VAL A 31 -2.11 3.15 -51.04
CA VAL A 31 -2.66 2.39 -49.90
C VAL A 31 -1.55 1.79 -49.05
N THR A 32 -1.16 2.53 -48.01
CA THR A 32 -0.22 2.07 -46.98
C THR A 32 -0.96 1.25 -45.92
N ASP A 33 -0.50 0.02 -45.65
CA ASP A 33 -1.12 -0.79 -44.61
C ASP A 33 -0.74 -0.23 -43.24
N GLN A 34 -1.74 0.00 -42.39
CA GLN A 34 -1.58 0.17 -40.96
C GLN A 34 -1.98 -1.14 -40.26
N PRO A 35 -1.10 -2.15 -40.21
CA PRO A 35 -1.47 -3.53 -39.88
C PRO A 35 -2.09 -3.72 -38.48
N PHE A 36 -1.90 -2.78 -37.56
CA PHE A 36 -2.47 -2.82 -36.21
C PHE A 36 -3.65 -1.86 -36.00
N GLY A 37 -4.01 -1.04 -36.99
CA GLY A 37 -5.06 0.00 -36.87
C GLY A 37 -4.78 1.06 -35.78
N ILE A 38 -3.65 0.98 -35.09
CA ILE A 38 -3.19 1.88 -34.04
C ILE A 38 -1.99 2.63 -34.59
N GLU A 39 -2.03 3.96 -34.52
CA GLU A 39 -0.90 4.80 -34.91
C GLU A 39 0.15 4.73 -33.81
N VAL A 40 1.31 4.13 -34.10
CA VAL A 40 2.42 4.10 -33.16
C VAL A 40 3.13 5.45 -33.22
N ARG A 41 2.75 6.37 -32.34
CA ARG A 41 3.43 7.66 -32.21
C ARG A 41 4.60 7.56 -31.24
N ASN A 42 5.79 8.02 -31.66
CA ASN A 42 6.97 8.07 -30.80
C ASN A 42 6.98 9.33 -29.90
N VAL A 43 5.91 9.53 -29.13
CA VAL A 43 5.78 10.64 -28.18
C VAL A 43 5.43 10.11 -26.80
N ARG A 44 6.03 10.69 -25.77
CA ARG A 44 5.72 10.38 -24.36
C ARG A 44 4.82 11.46 -23.80
N CYS A 45 3.66 11.07 -23.29
CA CYS A 45 2.70 12.00 -22.71
C CYS A 45 3.28 12.70 -21.47
N MET A 46 3.16 14.03 -21.39
CA MET A 46 3.70 14.79 -20.26
C MET A 46 2.90 14.59 -18.97
N ARG A 47 1.61 14.22 -19.04
CA ARG A 47 0.76 13.95 -17.87
C ARG A 47 0.96 12.54 -17.33
N CYS A 48 0.59 11.51 -18.08
CA CYS A 48 0.64 10.11 -17.60
C CYS A 48 1.99 9.41 -17.82
N LYS A 49 2.93 10.05 -18.51
CA LYS A 49 4.27 9.51 -18.82
C LYS A 49 4.28 8.20 -19.61
N GLN A 50 3.17 7.81 -20.22
CA GLN A 50 3.10 6.66 -21.13
C GLN A 50 3.48 7.06 -22.56
N TRP A 51 4.02 6.11 -23.32
CA TRP A 51 4.34 6.29 -24.75
C TRP A 51 3.10 6.09 -25.62
N GLY A 52 3.05 6.74 -26.78
CA GLY A 52 2.02 6.52 -27.81
C GLY A 52 0.99 7.64 -27.97
N HIS A 53 1.01 8.68 -27.13
CA HIS A 53 0.05 9.79 -27.22
C HIS A 53 0.58 11.10 -26.59
N MET A 54 -0.01 12.23 -26.98
CA MET A 54 0.22 13.55 -26.38
C MET A 54 -0.83 13.84 -25.29
N ASN A 55 -0.55 14.79 -24.40
CA ASN A 55 -1.47 15.22 -23.34
C ASN A 55 -2.88 15.62 -23.85
N THR A 56 -2.95 16.20 -25.05
CA THR A 56 -4.20 16.64 -25.68
C THR A 56 -5.00 15.52 -26.31
N ASP A 57 -4.47 14.29 -26.35
CA ASP A 57 -5.13 13.16 -26.99
C ASP A 57 -6.18 12.54 -26.06
N ARG A 58 -7.34 12.16 -26.62
CA ARG A 58 -8.39 11.43 -25.90
C ARG A 58 -7.98 10.03 -25.43
N VAL A 59 -6.84 9.54 -25.91
CA VAL A 59 -6.24 8.25 -25.50
C VAL A 59 -5.58 8.36 -24.13
N CYS A 60 -5.24 9.58 -23.67
CA CYS A 60 -4.62 9.78 -22.37
C CYS A 60 -5.58 9.37 -21.25
N PRO A 61 -5.18 8.51 -20.29
CA PRO A 61 -6.02 8.15 -19.14
C PRO A 61 -6.41 9.35 -18.27
N LEU A 62 -5.59 10.41 -18.32
CA LEU A 62 -5.78 11.66 -17.58
C LEU A 62 -6.34 12.77 -18.48
N PHE A 63 -6.96 12.42 -19.61
CA PHE A 63 -7.60 13.38 -20.50
C PHE A 63 -8.74 14.09 -19.78
N GLY A 64 -8.78 15.43 -19.84
CA GLY A 64 -9.78 16.24 -19.14
C GLY A 64 -9.59 16.41 -17.63
N GLN A 65 -8.65 15.68 -17.00
CA GLN A 65 -8.33 15.87 -15.59
C GLN A 65 -7.44 17.11 -15.39
N SER A 66 -7.67 17.85 -14.31
CA SER A 66 -6.87 19.02 -13.95
C SER A 66 -5.58 18.60 -13.24
N PHE A 67 -4.45 19.20 -13.59
CA PHE A 67 -3.15 18.90 -12.98
C PHE A 67 -3.08 19.29 -11.50
N THR A 68 -3.98 20.17 -11.05
CA THR A 68 -4.05 20.70 -9.68
C THR A 68 -5.03 19.95 -8.80
N GLN A 69 -5.59 18.83 -9.26
CA GLN A 69 -6.53 18.06 -8.44
C GLN A 69 -5.76 17.41 -7.29
N GLU A 70 -6.18 17.70 -6.05
CA GLU A 70 -5.61 17.02 -4.89
C GLU A 70 -5.89 15.52 -4.98
N PRO A 71 -4.91 14.66 -4.63
CA PRO A 71 -5.07 13.22 -4.73
C PRO A 71 -6.26 12.77 -3.88
N THR A 72 -7.20 12.08 -4.50
CA THR A 72 -8.33 11.51 -3.76
C THR A 72 -7.83 10.33 -2.92
N PRO A 73 -8.48 9.99 -1.78
CA PRO A 73 -8.03 8.88 -0.94
C PRO A 73 -8.07 7.51 -1.64
N ASP A 74 -8.73 7.39 -2.79
CA ASP A 74 -8.71 6.17 -3.62
C ASP A 74 -7.47 6.10 -4.54
N ASP A 75 -6.81 7.24 -4.81
CA ASP A 75 -5.60 7.33 -5.65
C ASP A 75 -4.31 7.03 -4.88
N VAL A 76 -4.38 6.85 -3.55
CA VAL A 76 -3.21 6.51 -2.74
C VAL A 76 -2.81 5.05 -2.97
N LEU A 77 -2.04 4.83 -4.04
CA LEU A 77 -1.42 3.55 -4.34
C LEU A 77 -0.61 3.07 -3.14
N PRO A 78 -0.67 1.78 -2.78
CA PRO A 78 0.14 1.21 -1.71
C PRO A 78 1.61 1.61 -1.87
N LEU A 79 2.27 1.97 -0.77
CA LEU A 79 3.64 2.50 -0.76
C LEU A 79 4.63 1.63 -1.54
N ASP A 80 4.40 0.33 -1.60
CA ASP A 80 5.20 -0.63 -2.35
C ASP A 80 5.05 -0.47 -3.87
N HIS A 81 3.84 -0.17 -4.36
CA HIS A 81 3.59 0.14 -5.76
C HIS A 81 4.27 1.44 -6.17
N ALA A 82 4.20 2.48 -5.32
CA ALA A 82 4.91 3.74 -5.55
C ALA A 82 6.45 3.54 -5.62
N LYS A 83 7.03 2.70 -4.74
CA LYS A 83 8.45 2.33 -4.80
C LYS A 83 8.80 1.56 -6.07
N ALA A 84 7.93 0.68 -6.54
CA ALA A 84 8.14 -0.08 -7.77
C ALA A 84 8.17 0.85 -9.00
N SER A 85 7.23 1.78 -9.10
CA SER A 85 7.19 2.77 -10.19
C SER A 85 8.42 3.68 -10.19
N LEU A 86 8.84 4.20 -9.03
CA LEU A 86 10.06 5.01 -8.93
C LEU A 86 11.30 4.25 -9.40
N ARG A 87 11.42 2.97 -9.05
CA ARG A 87 12.52 2.11 -9.50
C ARG A 87 12.53 1.89 -11.01
N GLN A 88 11.36 1.77 -11.65
CA GLN A 88 11.26 1.68 -13.11
C GLN A 88 11.74 2.96 -13.80
N GLU A 89 11.60 4.11 -13.12
CA GLU A 89 12.10 5.40 -13.59
C GLU A 89 13.57 5.66 -13.21
N GLY A 90 14.23 4.73 -12.51
CA GLY A 90 15.61 4.88 -12.04
C GLY A 90 15.76 5.80 -10.82
N LEU A 91 14.67 6.14 -10.15
CA LEU A 91 14.66 6.90 -8.91
C LEU A 91 14.52 5.98 -7.70
N GLU A 92 15.20 6.31 -6.60
CA GLU A 92 15.02 5.62 -5.32
C GLU A 92 14.95 6.63 -4.17
N PHE A 93 14.21 6.26 -3.11
CA PHE A 93 14.25 7.03 -1.87
C PHE A 93 15.64 6.95 -1.25
N LYS A 94 16.15 8.07 -0.74
CA LYS A 94 17.40 8.09 0.01
C LYS A 94 17.34 7.07 1.15
N LYS A 95 18.45 6.40 1.43
CA LYS A 95 18.57 5.40 2.51
C LYS A 95 18.15 5.95 3.88
N ALA A 96 18.28 7.26 4.10
CA ALA A 96 17.80 7.94 5.31
C ALA A 96 16.26 8.03 5.39
N THR A 97 15.55 8.16 4.26
CA THR A 97 14.08 8.09 4.17
C THR A 97 13.56 6.66 4.21
N ASN A 98 14.38 5.68 3.79
CA ASN A 98 14.21 4.27 4.13
C ASN A 98 14.62 4.05 5.59
N VAL A 99 13.95 4.76 6.49
CA VAL A 99 13.83 4.51 7.93
C VAL A 99 14.72 3.37 8.40
N THR A 100 15.90 3.77 8.89
CA THR A 100 16.75 2.96 9.76
C THR A 100 15.87 2.30 10.83
N GLY A 101 16.13 1.00 11.11
CA GLY A 101 15.23 0.02 11.73
C GLY A 101 14.34 0.46 12.90
N PHE A 102 14.68 1.53 13.62
CA PHE A 102 13.85 2.12 14.66
C PHE A 102 12.49 2.67 14.19
N ASN A 103 12.38 3.42 13.09
CA ASN A 103 11.03 3.89 12.68
C ASN A 103 10.20 2.77 12.04
N SER A 104 10.79 1.66 11.57
CA SER A 104 10.03 0.49 11.11
C SER A 104 9.43 -0.25 12.29
N ILE A 105 10.20 -0.41 13.37
CA ILE A 105 9.71 -0.96 14.63
C ILE A 105 8.60 -0.06 15.21
N LEU A 106 8.80 1.26 15.23
CA LEU A 106 7.77 2.21 15.70
C LEU A 106 6.54 2.22 14.81
N TYR A 107 6.68 2.15 13.48
CA TYR A 107 5.56 2.09 12.54
C TYR A 107 4.76 0.80 12.72
N LYS A 108 5.44 -0.36 12.78
CA LYS A 108 4.80 -1.66 13.05
C LYS A 108 4.14 -1.70 14.43
N ALA A 109 4.76 -1.10 15.44
CA ALA A 109 4.18 -0.99 16.78
C ALA A 109 2.92 -0.10 16.78
N LYS A 110 2.96 1.04 16.07
CA LYS A 110 1.84 1.97 15.96
C LYS A 110 0.68 1.39 15.15
N GLU A 111 0.97 0.66 14.09
CA GLU A 111 -0.01 -0.06 13.27
C GLU A 111 -0.61 -1.26 14.03
N GLY A 112 0.23 -1.96 14.80
CA GLY A 112 -0.21 -2.98 15.75
C GLY A 112 -1.14 -2.42 16.83
N LEU A 113 -0.84 -1.22 17.35
CA LEU A 113 -1.67 -0.53 18.35
C LEU A 113 -3.01 -0.05 17.77
N LYS A 114 -3.02 0.46 16.53
CA LYS A 114 -4.27 0.80 15.80
C LYS A 114 -5.17 -0.43 15.59
N LYS A 115 -4.59 -1.62 15.38
CA LYS A 115 -5.35 -2.89 15.34
C LYS A 115 -5.82 -3.37 16.71
N VAL A 116 -5.25 -2.86 17.81
CA VAL A 116 -5.61 -3.21 19.19
C VAL A 116 -6.77 -2.36 19.70
N GLU A 117 -6.97 -1.14 19.19
CA GLU A 117 -8.17 -0.32 19.48
C GLU A 117 -9.50 -1.00 19.08
N GLN A 118 -9.46 -2.15 18.38
CA GLN A 118 -10.62 -2.97 18.00
C GLN A 118 -10.63 -4.37 18.66
N ARG A 119 -10.09 -4.55 19.86
CA ARG A 119 -10.17 -5.85 20.56
C ARG A 119 -11.22 -5.87 21.66
N ASN A 120 -12.06 -6.91 21.61
CA ASN A 120 -13.02 -7.28 22.65
C ASN A 120 -12.31 -7.49 24.00
N GLU A 121 -12.96 -7.11 25.10
CA GLU A 121 -12.46 -7.20 26.49
C GLU A 121 -11.89 -8.60 26.84
N ASP A 122 -12.41 -9.65 26.20
CA ASP A 122 -11.98 -11.05 26.37
C ASP A 122 -10.52 -11.29 25.95
N VAL A 123 -10.03 -10.62 24.91
CA VAL A 123 -8.65 -10.80 24.41
C VAL A 123 -7.65 -10.10 25.31
N GLU A 124 -8.02 -8.94 25.85
CA GLU A 124 -7.21 -8.27 26.88
C GLU A 124 -7.14 -9.11 28.15
N HIS A 125 -8.27 -9.71 28.55
CA HIS A 125 -8.31 -10.61 29.69
C HIS A 125 -7.33 -11.79 29.53
N ASP A 126 -7.34 -12.48 28.38
CA ASP A 126 -6.42 -13.61 28.16
C ASP A 126 -4.94 -13.19 28.17
N LEU A 127 -4.60 -12.04 27.57
CA LEU A 127 -3.24 -11.51 27.59
C LEU A 127 -2.78 -11.15 29.01
N THR A 128 -3.67 -10.59 29.83
CA THR A 128 -3.35 -10.32 31.24
C THR A 128 -3.13 -11.61 32.04
N LEU A 129 -3.92 -12.66 31.79
CA LEU A 129 -3.74 -13.96 32.42
C LEU A 129 -2.40 -14.61 32.04
N GLN A 130 -2.00 -14.53 30.77
CA GLN A 130 -0.69 -15.02 30.32
C GLN A 130 0.46 -14.25 30.98
N PHE A 131 0.34 -12.93 31.09
CA PHE A 131 1.32 -12.10 31.80
C PHE A 131 1.42 -12.48 33.28
N LEU A 132 0.29 -12.67 33.98
CA LEU A 132 0.28 -13.07 35.39
C LEU A 132 0.90 -14.45 35.60
N LYS A 133 0.69 -15.39 34.67
CA LYS A 133 1.32 -16.71 34.67
C LYS A 133 2.84 -16.64 34.49
N ASN A 134 3.36 -15.74 33.66
CA ASN A 134 4.80 -15.62 33.41
C ASN A 134 5.59 -14.87 34.50
N LEU A 135 4.94 -14.31 35.52
CA LEU A 135 5.65 -13.66 36.63
C LEU A 135 6.37 -14.69 37.53
N SER A 136 7.61 -14.36 37.92
CA SER A 136 8.32 -15.12 38.96
C SER A 136 7.68 -14.90 40.34
N GLU A 137 7.87 -15.83 41.28
CA GLU A 137 7.28 -15.76 42.63
C GLU A 137 7.63 -14.45 43.35
N LYS A 138 8.88 -14.00 43.25
CA LYS A 138 9.34 -12.73 43.82
C LYS A 138 8.64 -11.52 43.19
N GLN A 139 8.31 -11.57 41.90
CA GLN A 139 7.59 -10.50 41.22
C GLN A 139 6.09 -10.54 41.57
N ARG A 140 5.49 -11.73 41.71
CA ARG A 140 4.10 -11.91 42.16
C ARG A 140 3.91 -11.36 43.58
N GLU A 141 4.83 -11.67 44.50
CA GLU A 141 4.78 -11.17 45.87
C GLU A 141 4.89 -9.63 45.92
N LYS A 142 5.80 -9.05 45.13
CA LYS A 142 5.93 -7.59 45.00
C LYS A 142 4.67 -6.95 44.40
N LEU A 143 4.05 -7.60 43.43
CA LEU A 143 2.80 -7.14 42.82
C LEU A 143 1.66 -7.14 43.85
N LEU A 144 1.48 -8.23 44.60
CA LEU A 144 0.48 -8.33 45.67
C LEU A 144 0.70 -7.27 46.77
N LYS A 145 1.95 -7.02 47.16
CA LYS A 145 2.30 -5.95 48.11
C LYS A 145 1.96 -4.55 47.56
N LYS A 146 2.05 -4.32 46.25
CA LYS A 146 1.66 -3.04 45.63
C LYS A 146 0.14 -2.90 45.54
N LEU A 147 -0.57 -3.95 45.13
CA LEU A 147 -2.04 -3.94 45.02
C LEU A 147 -2.71 -3.73 46.38
N THR A 148 -2.23 -4.39 47.43
CA THR A 148 -2.73 -4.17 48.80
C THR A 148 -2.50 -2.75 49.30
N LYS A 149 -1.37 -2.11 48.93
CA LYS A 149 -1.11 -0.69 49.25
C LYS A 149 -2.03 0.25 48.48
N LEU A 150 -2.30 -0.04 47.21
CA LEU A 150 -3.22 0.75 46.38
C LEU A 150 -4.65 0.67 46.92
N SER A 151 -5.15 -0.53 47.22
CA SER A 151 -6.46 -0.75 47.84
C SER A 151 -6.59 0.01 49.18
N LYS A 152 -5.58 -0.04 50.05
CA LYS A 152 -5.57 0.73 51.31
C LYS A 152 -5.53 2.24 51.09
N LYS A 153 -4.89 2.71 50.02
CA LYS A 153 -4.83 4.14 49.69
C LYS A 153 -6.18 4.62 49.15
N GLU A 154 -6.85 3.79 48.37
CA GLU A 154 -8.15 4.07 47.78
C GLU A 154 -9.25 4.07 48.84
N SER A 155 -9.27 3.11 49.77
CA SER A 155 -10.22 3.12 50.88
C SER A 155 -10.07 4.36 51.78
N ARG A 156 -8.84 4.83 52.01
CA ARG A 156 -8.57 6.09 52.72
C ARG A 156 -9.06 7.32 51.95
N ARG A 157 -8.96 7.32 50.62
CA ARG A 157 -9.47 8.41 49.77
C ARG A 157 -11.00 8.44 49.80
N ASN A 158 -11.65 7.29 49.66
CA ASN A 158 -13.10 7.17 49.70
C ASN A 158 -13.67 7.56 51.07
N ALA A 159 -13.01 7.17 52.17
CA ALA A 159 -13.41 7.58 53.52
C ALA A 159 -13.26 9.09 53.78
N LYS A 160 -12.30 9.76 53.12
CA LYS A 160 -12.15 11.22 53.18
C LYS A 160 -13.22 11.92 52.35
N ALA A 161 -13.49 11.43 51.14
CA ALA A 161 -14.55 11.96 50.27
C ALA A 161 -15.92 11.88 50.94
N LEU A 162 -16.26 10.75 51.59
CA LEU A 162 -17.53 10.61 52.34
C LEU A 162 -17.66 11.60 53.51
N LYS A 163 -16.54 11.92 54.20
CA LYS A 163 -16.55 12.88 55.30
C LYS A 163 -16.72 14.33 54.82
N GLU A 164 -16.15 14.65 53.66
CA GLU A 164 -16.31 15.98 53.03
C GLU A 164 -17.74 16.19 52.52
N THR A 165 -18.39 15.14 51.99
CA THR A 165 -19.80 15.23 51.58
C THR A 165 -20.74 15.34 52.78
N SER A 166 -20.50 14.59 53.88
CA SER A 166 -21.36 14.67 55.08
C SER A 166 -21.23 15.97 55.88
N SER A 167 -20.14 16.73 55.69
CA SER A 167 -19.94 18.04 56.33
C SER A 167 -20.61 19.19 55.57
N LYS A 168 -21.14 18.92 54.36
CA LYS A 168 -21.80 19.92 53.51
C LYS A 168 -23.32 19.94 53.68
N ASP A 169 -23.88 18.90 54.29
CA ASP A 169 -25.31 18.72 54.56
C ASP A 169 -25.70 19.02 56.04
N LYS A 170 -24.77 19.55 56.85
CA LYS A 170 -25.03 20.12 58.19
C LYS A 170 -24.71 21.60 58.18
#